data_AF-A0A9D7YH24-F1
#
_entry.id   AF-A0A9D7YH24-F1
#
_cell.length_a   1.000
_cell.length_b   1.000
_cell.length_c   1.000
_cell.angle_alpha   90.00
_cell.angle_beta   90.00
_cell.angle_gamma   90.00
#
_symmetry.space_group_name_H-M   'P 1'
#
loop_
_entity.id
_entity.type
_entity.pdbx_description
1 polymer ?
#
loop_
_entity_poly.entity_id
_entity_poly.type
_entity_poly.pdbx_seq_one_letter_code
_entity_poly.pdbx_strand_id
1 'polypeptide(L)'
;MIHSTIRAALLTILTAAALAGCAAAGSGSGSAYADLSDGSLGFATRIRAIERSRAEVDEGSLDRGAWRESVKKIAWGAANYEKLRLAAIDALMADDEADTRSMLRLMLPREPQWPVIDRICTLAAEKGWTEFTPALVRSWSRPVVQPADPDRPERAALLALHPGREVEATVFEVFANPSDDKLFGDKAREEAWALLCRLDPTGAKAAGYLAAMGDSNDPLLADLRAGARDLRAAPTTPEQLQWLRDLRKPEHASWWAEAASAVGRLGPEQMAGFELRHVAGVLWAAQHEPGWATASRADLLAELRAALEGRRTKQRVAEAVDGNPPPRERLSDNLSKLVWGDALLILIADRSIADPAVVAALHEQADKDREDISTEYGGVLDGGARGFVALSYPPRPSQRVADNRFVASPELLGAGAAALFHYHFHARKADESEYAGPGPGDLEYARRFGRSCLVFTSLNKDTLNADYYQPNGAVVDLGEVRRP
;
A
#
# COMPACT_ATOMS: atom_id res chain seq x y z
N MET A 1 65.68 1.61 -0.46
CA MET A 1 66.41 2.88 -0.25
C MET A 1 65.38 4.00 -0.13
N ILE A 2 65.49 4.87 0.90
CA ILE A 2 65.18 6.33 0.88
C ILE A 2 63.75 6.75 0.44
N HIS A 3 62.86 7.44 1.18
CA HIS A 3 62.64 7.81 2.61
C HIS A 3 61.09 7.97 2.81
N SER A 4 60.42 7.92 3.96
CA SER A 4 60.72 7.73 5.40
C SER A 4 60.53 8.92 6.38
N THR A 5 60.10 10.11 5.94
CA THR A 5 59.72 11.30 6.76
C THR A 5 58.60 12.06 6.03
N ILE A 6 57.51 12.58 6.63
CA ILE A 6 57.37 13.34 7.87
C ILE A 6 56.14 12.87 8.68
N ARG A 7 56.36 12.44 9.93
CA ARG A 7 55.35 12.26 10.99
C ARG A 7 55.85 12.96 12.25
N ALA A 8 55.61 14.26 12.38
CA ALA A 8 55.81 15.03 13.61
C ALA A 8 55.07 16.39 13.49
N ALA A 9 54.65 16.95 14.63
CA ALA A 9 54.01 18.27 14.78
C ALA A 9 52.52 18.40 14.37
N LEU A 10 51.64 17.66 15.09
CA LEU A 10 50.28 18.12 15.46
C LEU A 10 49.74 17.25 16.63
N LEU A 11 50.49 17.24 17.73
CA LEU A 11 50.14 16.55 18.99
C LEU A 11 50.43 17.45 20.19
N THR A 12 49.73 18.58 20.28
CA THR A 12 49.56 19.37 21.51
C THR A 12 48.30 20.23 21.37
N ILE A 13 47.61 20.52 22.49
CA ILE A 13 46.27 21.15 22.54
C ILE A 13 45.13 20.19 22.12
N LEU A 14 44.98 19.06 22.83
CA LEU A 14 43.72 18.30 22.85
C LEU A 14 43.48 17.56 24.18
N THR A 15 43.77 18.24 25.28
CA THR A 15 43.51 17.77 26.66
C THR A 15 43.18 18.95 27.57
N ALA A 16 41.89 19.34 27.61
CA ALA A 16 41.19 20.03 28.72
C ALA A 16 39.87 20.73 28.28
N ALA A 17 38.95 20.01 27.61
CA ALA A 17 37.60 20.55 27.30
C ALA A 17 36.48 19.48 27.21
N ALA A 18 36.74 18.24 27.62
CA ALA A 18 35.83 17.10 27.42
C ALA A 18 35.17 16.56 28.70
N LEU A 19 35.23 17.30 29.82
CA LEU A 19 34.65 16.94 31.12
C LEU A 19 33.95 18.13 31.80
N ALA A 20 33.12 18.85 31.04
CA ALA A 20 32.23 19.91 31.57
C ALA A 20 30.91 20.00 30.79
N GLY A 21 30.42 18.86 30.27
CA GLY A 21 29.12 18.75 29.59
C GLY A 21 27.94 18.53 30.55
N CYS A 22 28.07 18.85 31.83
CA CYS A 22 26.93 18.87 32.75
C CYS A 22 26.02 20.03 32.33
N ALA A 23 24.83 19.70 31.82
CA ALA A 23 23.81 20.69 31.49
C ALA A 23 23.62 21.65 32.67
N ALA A 24 23.81 22.94 32.43
CA ALA A 24 23.43 23.97 33.39
C ALA A 24 21.91 23.83 33.60
N ALA A 25 21.52 23.28 34.75
CA ALA A 25 20.13 23.19 35.13
C ALA A 25 19.63 24.62 35.31
N GLY A 26 18.90 25.14 34.33
CA GLY A 26 18.22 26.43 34.45
C GLY A 26 17.42 26.43 35.74
N SER A 27 17.78 27.34 36.65
CA SER A 27 17.01 27.58 37.86
C SER A 27 15.62 28.02 37.42
N GLY A 28 14.61 27.20 37.74
CA GLY A 28 13.23 27.52 37.39
C GLY A 28 12.81 28.89 37.94
N SER A 29 11.79 29.46 37.33
CA SER A 29 11.19 30.76 37.64
C SER A 29 10.70 30.91 39.09
N GLY A 30 10.63 29.80 39.84
CA GLY A 30 10.05 29.73 41.19
C GLY A 30 8.57 29.35 41.18
N SER A 31 7.85 29.55 40.07
CA SER A 31 6.48 29.07 39.87
C SER A 31 6.50 27.72 39.14
N ALA A 32 5.90 26.69 39.75
CA ALA A 32 5.83 25.38 39.09
C ALA A 32 4.97 25.43 37.82
N TYR A 33 3.88 26.20 37.82
CA TYR A 33 3.04 26.39 36.64
C TYR A 33 3.76 27.09 35.47
N ALA A 34 4.61 28.10 35.75
CA ALA A 34 5.40 28.75 34.71
C ALA A 34 6.51 27.81 34.17
N ASP A 35 7.24 27.13 35.06
CA ASP A 35 8.28 26.15 34.71
C ASP A 35 7.75 25.01 33.83
N LEU A 36 6.48 24.64 34.00
CA LEU A 36 5.80 23.59 33.22
C LEU A 36 5.70 23.96 31.74
N SER A 37 5.34 25.22 31.46
CA SER A 37 5.13 25.73 30.09
C SER A 37 6.41 26.23 29.41
N ASP A 38 7.49 26.45 30.16
CA ASP A 38 8.76 26.95 29.61
C ASP A 38 9.51 25.86 28.82
N GLY A 39 9.52 25.99 27.50
CA GLY A 39 10.23 25.10 26.58
C GLY A 39 11.77 25.20 26.63
N SER A 40 12.34 26.22 27.28
CA SER A 40 13.79 26.37 27.46
C SER A 40 14.34 25.53 28.62
N LEU A 41 13.48 25.12 29.56
CA LEU A 41 13.89 24.30 30.69
C LEU A 41 14.09 22.83 30.30
N GLY A 42 15.15 22.22 30.84
CA GLY A 42 15.44 20.80 30.66
C GLY A 42 14.30 19.91 31.16
N PHE A 43 14.04 18.80 30.44
CA PHE A 43 12.87 17.94 30.68
C PHE A 43 12.72 17.47 32.15
N ALA A 44 13.81 17.20 32.85
CA ALA A 44 13.78 16.79 34.25
C ALA A 44 13.26 17.89 35.21
N THR A 45 13.51 19.17 34.90
CA THR A 45 12.93 20.30 35.64
C THR A 45 11.44 20.44 35.34
N ARG A 46 11.05 20.25 34.07
CA ARG A 46 9.64 20.29 33.64
C ARG A 46 8.80 19.12 34.20
N ILE A 47 9.39 17.93 34.37
CA ILE A 47 8.73 16.79 35.06
C ILE A 47 8.45 17.16 36.54
N ARG A 48 9.46 17.66 37.27
CA ARG A 48 9.26 18.18 38.64
C ARG A 48 8.30 19.37 38.71
N ALA A 49 8.11 20.11 37.62
CA ALA A 49 7.13 21.18 37.54
C ALA A 49 5.69 20.63 37.44
N ILE A 50 5.47 19.50 36.75
CA ILE A 50 4.17 18.79 36.75
C ILE A 50 3.81 18.33 38.17
N GLU A 51 4.75 17.70 38.88
CA GLU A 51 4.53 17.22 40.26
C GLU A 51 4.22 18.37 41.23
N ARG A 52 5.05 19.43 41.24
CA ARG A 52 4.84 20.61 42.11
C ARG A 52 3.54 21.35 41.80
N SER A 53 3.24 21.59 40.52
CA SER A 53 2.01 22.29 40.13
C SER A 53 0.75 21.46 40.42
N ARG A 54 0.85 20.12 40.49
CA ARG A 54 -0.25 19.30 40.98
C ARG A 54 -0.49 19.49 42.49
N ALA A 55 0.55 19.59 43.30
CA ALA A 55 0.40 19.94 44.71
C ALA A 55 -0.26 21.32 44.87
N GLU A 56 0.15 22.32 44.08
CA GLU A 56 -0.47 23.65 44.04
C GLU A 56 -1.99 23.58 43.72
N VAL A 57 -2.42 22.68 42.80
CA VAL A 57 -3.84 22.41 42.49
C VAL A 57 -4.58 21.75 43.65
N ASP A 58 -3.99 20.75 44.31
CA ASP A 58 -4.64 20.03 45.40
C ASP A 58 -4.70 20.89 46.69
N GLU A 59 -3.80 21.86 46.85
CA GLU A 59 -3.86 22.93 47.86
C GLU A 59 -4.84 24.07 47.50
N GLY A 60 -5.41 24.07 46.28
CA GLY A 60 -6.32 25.11 45.79
C GLY A 60 -5.65 26.44 45.43
N SER A 61 -4.32 26.48 45.33
CA SER A 61 -3.54 27.66 44.93
C SER A 61 -3.38 27.82 43.41
N LEU A 62 -3.68 26.76 42.64
CA LEU A 62 -3.72 26.75 41.17
C LEU A 62 -5.05 26.18 40.66
N ASP A 63 -5.59 26.76 39.58
CA ASP A 63 -6.81 26.27 38.93
C ASP A 63 -6.58 24.91 38.24
N ARG A 64 -7.38 23.90 38.61
CA ARG A 64 -7.27 22.53 38.08
C ARG A 64 -7.46 22.48 36.56
N GLY A 65 -8.37 23.27 35.98
CA GLY A 65 -8.62 23.32 34.54
C GLY A 65 -7.43 23.91 33.78
N ALA A 66 -6.88 25.02 34.25
CA ALA A 66 -5.70 25.67 33.68
C ALA A 66 -4.45 24.78 33.76
N TRP A 67 -4.28 24.06 34.89
CA TRP A 67 -3.26 23.03 35.04
C TRP A 67 -3.46 21.89 34.03
N ARG A 68 -4.66 21.27 33.97
CA ARG A 68 -4.99 20.18 33.03
C ARG A 68 -4.68 20.58 31.59
N GLU A 69 -5.18 21.73 31.12
CA GLU A 69 -4.97 22.17 29.74
C GLU A 69 -3.49 22.45 29.42
N SER A 70 -2.69 22.84 30.41
CA SER A 70 -1.24 23.02 30.25
C SER A 70 -0.49 21.68 30.19
N VAL A 71 -0.86 20.70 31.04
CA VAL A 71 -0.30 19.35 30.99
C VAL A 71 -0.74 18.60 29.72
N LYS A 72 -1.98 18.79 29.25
CA LYS A 72 -2.47 18.26 27.96
C LYS A 72 -1.63 18.76 26.80
N LYS A 73 -1.30 20.06 26.73
CA LYS A 73 -0.40 20.61 25.68
C LYS A 73 0.97 19.92 25.68
N ILE A 74 1.50 19.54 26.84
CA ILE A 74 2.74 18.76 26.95
C ILE A 74 2.54 17.36 26.37
N ALA A 75 1.49 16.64 26.80
CA ALA A 75 1.17 15.30 26.30
C ALA A 75 0.94 15.28 24.77
N TRP A 76 0.19 16.24 24.22
CA TRP A 76 -0.07 16.36 22.77
C TRP A 76 1.15 16.78 21.94
N GLY A 77 2.08 17.54 22.51
CA GLY A 77 3.21 18.08 21.77
C GLY A 77 4.23 17.00 21.38
N ALA A 78 4.11 16.44 20.17
CA ALA A 78 5.01 15.42 19.64
C ALA A 78 6.50 15.84 19.54
N ALA A 79 6.77 17.15 19.58
CA ALA A 79 8.13 17.71 19.68
C ALA A 79 8.71 17.68 21.12
N ASN A 80 7.89 17.46 22.15
CA ASN A 80 8.38 17.27 23.52
C ASN A 80 9.09 15.91 23.63
N TYR A 81 10.08 15.87 24.53
CA TYR A 81 10.81 14.65 24.85
C TYR A 81 9.89 13.60 25.48
N GLU A 82 9.98 12.35 25.02
CA GLU A 82 9.09 11.24 25.37
C GLU A 82 8.84 11.10 26.88
N LYS A 83 9.89 11.18 27.72
CA LYS A 83 9.78 11.02 29.19
C LYS A 83 8.94 12.12 29.85
N LEU A 84 8.97 13.33 29.29
CA LEU A 84 8.13 14.44 29.77
C LEU A 84 6.66 14.22 29.37
N ARG A 85 6.41 13.65 28.19
CA ARG A 85 5.06 13.32 27.70
C ARG A 85 4.45 12.18 28.49
N LEU A 86 5.23 11.14 28.82
CA LEU A 86 4.81 10.05 29.69
C LEU A 86 4.43 10.55 31.08
N ALA A 87 5.27 11.36 31.72
CA ALA A 87 4.96 11.97 33.01
C ALA A 87 3.69 12.85 32.97
N ALA A 88 3.47 13.59 31.87
CA ALA A 88 2.25 14.36 31.66
C ALA A 88 1.00 13.47 31.52
N ILE A 89 1.10 12.34 30.80
CA ILE A 89 0.01 11.36 30.68
C ILE A 89 -0.31 10.74 32.04
N ASP A 90 0.70 10.28 32.78
CA ASP A 90 0.50 9.66 34.09
C ASP A 90 -0.11 10.65 35.11
N ALA A 91 0.31 11.92 35.10
CA ALA A 91 -0.27 12.97 35.95
C ALA A 91 -1.74 13.29 35.58
N LEU A 92 -2.08 13.32 34.29
CA LEU A 92 -3.45 13.52 33.81
C LEU A 92 -4.35 12.33 34.17
N MET A 93 -3.83 11.10 34.06
CA MET A 93 -4.51 9.86 34.43
C MET A 93 -4.83 9.81 35.94
N ALA A 94 -3.93 10.30 36.78
CA ALA A 94 -4.12 10.41 38.24
C ALA A 94 -5.02 11.59 38.65
N ASP A 95 -5.49 12.40 37.71
CA ASP A 95 -6.41 13.53 37.97
C ASP A 95 -7.83 13.22 37.52
N ASP A 96 -8.00 12.83 36.25
CA ASP A 96 -9.28 12.47 35.65
C ASP A 96 -9.01 11.42 34.58
N GLU A 97 -9.29 10.16 34.90
CA GLU A 97 -9.14 9.03 33.97
C GLU A 97 -10.08 9.15 32.76
N ALA A 98 -11.28 9.71 32.90
CA ALA A 98 -12.29 9.71 31.83
C ALA A 98 -11.97 10.71 30.71
N ASP A 99 -11.60 11.95 31.07
CA ASP A 99 -11.13 12.97 30.12
C ASP A 99 -9.78 12.56 29.50
N THR A 100 -8.86 12.04 30.32
CA THR A 100 -7.55 11.57 29.82
C THR A 100 -7.69 10.39 28.86
N ARG A 101 -8.51 9.39 29.19
CA ARG A 101 -8.84 8.26 28.29
C ARG A 101 -9.41 8.75 26.96
N SER A 102 -10.32 9.72 27.00
CA SER A 102 -10.90 10.33 25.79
C SER A 102 -9.83 11.02 24.93
N MET A 103 -8.89 11.73 25.56
CA MET A 103 -7.74 12.35 24.91
C MET A 103 -6.81 11.32 24.26
N LEU A 104 -6.39 10.28 25.00
CA LEU A 104 -5.43 9.28 24.51
C LEU A 104 -5.97 8.52 23.27
N ARG A 105 -7.28 8.24 23.24
CA ARG A 105 -7.97 7.64 22.07
C ARG A 105 -7.86 8.50 20.81
N LEU A 106 -7.79 9.83 20.94
CA LEU A 106 -7.63 10.79 19.83
C LEU A 106 -6.15 11.05 19.46
N MET A 107 -5.22 10.80 20.38
CA MET A 107 -3.77 10.89 20.16
C MET A 107 -3.25 9.68 19.40
N LEU A 108 -3.58 8.47 19.87
CA LEU A 108 -2.96 7.20 19.48
C LEU A 108 -2.83 6.97 17.96
N PRO A 109 -3.85 7.22 17.10
CA PRO A 109 -3.71 7.02 15.64
C PRO A 109 -2.69 7.93 14.96
N ARG A 110 -2.26 9.02 15.62
CA ARG A 110 -1.34 10.02 15.08
C ARG A 110 -0.02 10.12 15.86
N GLU A 111 0.13 9.33 16.92
CA GLU A 111 1.29 9.36 17.80
C GLU A 111 2.56 8.80 17.11
N PRO A 112 3.66 9.56 16.97
CA PRO A 112 4.88 9.04 16.34
C PRO A 112 5.88 8.39 17.31
N GLN A 113 5.80 8.60 18.62
CA GLN A 113 6.81 8.11 19.58
C GLN A 113 6.42 6.75 20.17
N TRP A 114 7.19 5.70 19.87
CA TRP A 114 6.93 4.33 20.33
C TRP A 114 6.69 4.18 21.84
N PRO A 115 7.46 4.83 22.76
CA PRO A 115 7.18 4.73 24.19
C PRO A 115 5.81 5.30 24.59
N VAL A 116 5.31 6.29 23.86
CA VAL A 116 3.97 6.87 24.10
C VAL A 116 2.88 5.96 23.54
N ILE A 117 3.08 5.35 22.36
CA ILE A 117 2.19 4.32 21.80
C ILE A 117 2.08 3.15 22.79
N ASP A 118 3.21 2.62 23.23
CA ASP A 118 3.32 1.49 24.16
C ASP A 118 2.61 1.78 25.50
N ARG A 119 2.83 2.96 26.09
CA ARG A 119 2.13 3.37 27.31
C ARG A 119 0.62 3.43 27.13
N ILE A 120 0.13 3.96 26.00
CA ILE A 120 -1.31 4.03 25.72
C ILE A 120 -1.91 2.64 25.50
N CYS A 121 -1.20 1.77 24.75
CA CYS A 121 -1.61 0.39 24.52
C CYS A 121 -1.68 -0.41 25.82
N THR A 122 -0.66 -0.26 26.68
CA THR A 122 -0.59 -0.87 28.01
C THR A 122 -1.76 -0.40 28.89
N LEU A 123 -1.99 0.91 29.00
CA LEU A 123 -3.11 1.46 29.78
C LEU A 123 -4.47 0.93 29.30
N ALA A 124 -4.69 0.88 27.98
CA ALA A 124 -5.93 0.35 27.41
C ALA A 124 -6.12 -1.13 27.75
N ALA A 125 -5.07 -1.96 27.65
CA ALA A 125 -5.11 -3.37 27.98
C ALA A 125 -5.33 -3.62 29.49
N GLU A 126 -4.54 -2.98 30.36
CA GLU A 126 -4.62 -3.10 31.82
C GLU A 126 -5.98 -2.69 32.37
N LYS A 127 -6.64 -1.71 31.74
CA LYS A 127 -7.93 -1.15 32.17
C LYS A 127 -9.13 -1.74 31.43
N GLY A 128 -8.93 -2.61 30.45
CA GLY A 128 -10.02 -3.24 29.67
C GLY A 128 -10.79 -2.27 28.78
N TRP A 129 -10.16 -1.21 28.26
CA TRP A 129 -10.80 -0.19 27.43
C TRP A 129 -11.07 -0.69 26.00
N THR A 130 -12.08 -1.54 25.80
CA THR A 130 -12.44 -2.10 24.49
C THR A 130 -12.81 -1.02 23.45
N GLU A 131 -13.23 0.17 23.88
CA GLU A 131 -13.48 1.33 23.01
C GLU A 131 -12.21 1.92 22.36
N PHE A 132 -11.01 1.47 22.76
CA PHE A 132 -9.76 1.78 22.07
C PHE A 132 -9.55 0.94 20.81
N THR A 133 -10.34 -0.12 20.59
CA THR A 133 -10.16 -1.05 19.45
C THR A 133 -10.02 -0.31 18.11
N PRO A 134 -10.88 0.66 17.73
CA PRO A 134 -10.68 1.42 16.50
C PRO A 134 -9.39 2.25 16.53
N ALA A 135 -9.05 2.90 17.65
CA ALA A 135 -7.84 3.72 17.74
C ALA A 135 -6.54 2.89 17.64
N LEU A 136 -6.53 1.68 18.20
CA LEU A 136 -5.45 0.70 18.09
C LEU A 136 -5.27 0.22 16.65
N VAL A 137 -6.35 -0.22 16.00
CA VAL A 137 -6.35 -0.63 14.58
C VAL A 137 -5.85 0.49 13.67
N ARG A 138 -6.32 1.72 13.90
CA ARG A 138 -5.89 2.91 13.16
C ARG A 138 -4.43 3.32 13.40
N SER A 139 -3.88 3.05 14.58
CA SER A 139 -2.46 3.30 14.86
C SER A 139 -1.57 2.22 14.23
N TRP A 140 -2.02 0.97 14.25
CA TRP A 140 -1.29 -0.16 13.70
C TRP A 140 -1.29 -0.21 12.16
N SER A 141 -2.38 0.23 11.51
CA SER A 141 -2.48 0.31 10.04
C SER A 141 -1.32 1.07 9.39
N ARG A 142 -0.74 2.04 10.11
CA ARG A 142 0.37 2.87 9.65
C ARG A 142 1.56 2.02 9.18
N PRO A 143 2.06 2.23 7.95
CA PRO A 143 3.22 1.51 7.44
C PRO A 143 4.48 2.04 8.11
N VAL A 144 5.12 1.20 8.93
CA VAL A 144 6.48 1.44 9.43
C VAL A 144 7.32 0.18 9.26
N VAL A 145 8.63 0.36 9.08
CA VAL A 145 9.58 -0.73 8.89
C VAL A 145 9.88 -1.46 10.21
N GLN A 146 9.92 -0.72 11.32
CA GLN A 146 10.14 -1.24 12.67
C GLN A 146 9.29 -0.47 13.69
N PRO A 147 8.63 -1.15 14.65
CA PRO A 147 8.57 -2.60 14.82
C PRO A 147 7.70 -3.28 13.75
N ALA A 148 8.03 -4.53 13.44
CA ALA A 148 7.25 -5.39 12.56
C ALA A 148 5.87 -5.73 13.18
N ASP A 149 4.89 -6.12 12.35
CA ASP A 149 3.51 -6.34 12.80
C ASP A 149 3.32 -7.30 13.98
N PRO A 150 4.07 -8.42 14.11
CA PRO A 150 3.97 -9.30 15.29
C PRO A 150 4.36 -8.63 16.60
N ASP A 151 5.28 -7.66 16.55
CA ASP A 151 5.95 -7.00 17.68
C ASP A 151 5.34 -5.63 18.03
N ARG A 152 4.26 -5.22 17.34
CA ARG A 152 3.55 -3.95 17.58
C ARG A 152 2.81 -3.97 18.92
N PRO A 153 2.96 -2.94 19.78
CA PRO A 153 2.22 -2.87 21.05
C PRO A 153 0.70 -2.81 20.83
N GLU A 154 0.25 -2.27 19.70
CA GLU A 154 -1.17 -2.26 19.32
C GLU A 154 -1.73 -3.69 19.17
N ARG A 155 -0.96 -4.61 18.59
CA ARG A 155 -1.34 -6.02 18.44
C ARG A 155 -1.46 -6.71 19.79
N ALA A 156 -0.51 -6.48 20.69
CA ALA A 156 -0.54 -7.03 22.05
C ALA A 156 -1.76 -6.53 22.83
N ALA A 157 -2.07 -5.23 22.76
CA ALA A 157 -3.25 -4.66 23.41
C ALA A 157 -4.57 -5.19 22.81
N LEU A 158 -4.66 -5.36 21.49
CA LEU A 158 -5.85 -5.95 20.86
C LEU A 158 -6.09 -7.40 21.31
N LEU A 159 -5.04 -8.21 21.44
CA LEU A 159 -5.14 -9.59 21.95
C LEU A 159 -5.52 -9.64 23.44
N ALA A 160 -5.07 -8.68 24.24
CA ALA A 160 -5.44 -8.56 25.65
C ALA A 160 -6.89 -8.10 25.85
N LEU A 161 -7.37 -7.17 25.02
CA LEU A 161 -8.74 -6.65 25.03
C LEU A 161 -9.78 -7.66 24.48
N HIS A 162 -9.36 -8.54 23.57
CA HIS A 162 -10.23 -9.51 22.88
C HIS A 162 -9.72 -10.95 23.07
N PRO A 163 -9.66 -11.46 24.31
CA PRO A 163 -9.07 -12.77 24.60
C PRO A 163 -9.80 -13.90 23.85
N GLY A 164 -9.03 -14.80 23.25
CA GLY A 164 -9.55 -15.94 22.50
C GLY A 164 -10.04 -15.61 21.08
N ARG A 165 -9.94 -14.36 20.61
CA ARG A 165 -10.23 -13.98 19.22
C ARG A 165 -8.93 -13.85 18.42
N GLU A 166 -8.99 -14.22 17.13
CA GLU A 166 -7.95 -13.83 16.18
C GLU A 166 -7.96 -12.32 15.98
N VAL A 167 -6.78 -11.72 15.82
CA VAL A 167 -6.65 -10.27 15.74
C VAL A 167 -7.22 -9.73 14.42
N GLU A 168 -7.13 -10.51 13.34
CA GLU A 168 -7.71 -10.23 12.04
C GLU A 168 -9.24 -10.19 12.08
N ALA A 169 -9.88 -11.01 12.93
CA ALA A 169 -11.32 -10.98 13.15
C ALA A 169 -11.75 -9.69 13.89
N THR A 170 -10.93 -9.20 14.82
CA THR A 170 -11.14 -7.91 15.49
C THR A 170 -10.92 -6.72 14.55
N VAL A 171 -9.90 -6.77 13.67
CA VAL A 171 -9.68 -5.75 12.62
C VAL A 171 -10.85 -5.74 11.62
N PHE A 172 -11.32 -6.91 11.19
CA PHE A 172 -12.48 -7.03 10.30
C PHE A 172 -13.76 -6.50 10.94
N GLU A 173 -13.96 -6.67 12.26
CA GLU A 173 -15.10 -6.08 12.96
C GLU A 173 -15.09 -4.54 12.92
N VAL A 174 -13.92 -3.90 13.11
CA VAL A 174 -13.77 -2.43 12.96
C VAL A 174 -14.08 -1.98 11.53
N PHE A 175 -13.72 -2.78 10.52
CA PHE A 175 -14.08 -2.52 9.12
C PHE A 175 -15.58 -2.70 8.84
N ALA A 176 -16.22 -3.71 9.41
CA ALA A 176 -17.60 -4.06 9.13
C ALA A 176 -18.61 -3.20 9.90
N ASN A 177 -18.23 -2.75 11.11
CA ASN A 177 -19.06 -1.96 12.01
C ASN A 177 -18.40 -0.59 12.30
N PRO A 178 -18.30 0.32 11.29
CA PRO A 178 -17.80 1.68 11.51
C PRO A 178 -18.68 2.43 12.52
N SER A 179 -18.08 3.30 13.33
CA SER A 179 -18.85 4.09 14.30
C SER A 179 -19.71 5.16 13.63
N ASP A 180 -20.89 5.46 14.18
CA ASP A 180 -21.83 6.48 13.68
C ASP A 180 -21.23 7.90 13.50
N ASP A 181 -20.12 8.21 14.20
CA ASP A 181 -19.34 9.42 13.94
C ASP A 181 -18.62 9.32 12.58
N LYS A 182 -19.30 9.77 11.52
CA LYS A 182 -18.88 9.64 10.12
C LYS A 182 -17.42 10.03 9.86
N LEU A 183 -16.94 11.12 10.49
CA LEU A 183 -15.57 11.62 10.29
C LEU A 183 -14.50 10.64 10.79
N PHE A 184 -14.80 9.89 11.85
CA PHE A 184 -13.88 8.93 12.45
C PHE A 184 -14.19 7.49 12.03
N GLY A 185 -15.45 7.16 11.72
CA GLY A 185 -15.93 5.85 11.28
C GLY A 185 -15.41 5.48 9.90
N ASP A 186 -15.58 6.35 8.89
CA ASP A 186 -15.10 6.10 7.53
C ASP A 186 -13.58 5.91 7.51
N LYS A 187 -12.85 6.76 8.24
CA LYS A 187 -11.39 6.64 8.34
C LYS A 187 -10.94 5.42 9.14
N ALA A 188 -11.67 5.02 10.19
CA ALA A 188 -11.40 3.77 10.90
C ALA A 188 -11.59 2.57 9.98
N ARG A 189 -12.61 2.60 9.12
CA ARG A 189 -12.92 1.55 8.16
C ARG A 189 -11.85 1.39 7.10
N GLU A 190 -11.43 2.48 6.45
CA GLU A 190 -10.35 2.47 5.46
C GLU A 190 -9.04 1.94 6.06
N GLU A 191 -8.64 2.45 7.24
CA GLU A 191 -7.41 2.05 7.92
C GLU A 191 -7.49 0.60 8.44
N ALA A 192 -8.67 0.11 8.83
CA ALA A 192 -8.89 -1.29 9.19
C ALA A 192 -8.79 -2.24 7.99
N TRP A 193 -9.35 -1.88 6.83
CA TRP A 193 -9.20 -2.68 5.61
C TRP A 193 -7.73 -2.75 5.16
N ALA A 194 -7.04 -1.61 5.15
CA ALA A 194 -5.62 -1.55 4.80
C ALA A 194 -4.74 -2.40 5.74
N LEU A 195 -5.04 -2.44 7.05
CA LEU A 195 -4.38 -3.34 7.99
C LEU A 195 -4.74 -4.80 7.72
N LEU A 196 -6.02 -5.12 7.50
CA LEU A 196 -6.46 -6.49 7.23
C LEU A 196 -5.78 -7.07 5.99
N CYS A 197 -5.67 -6.30 4.90
CA CYS A 197 -4.93 -6.68 3.69
C CYS A 197 -3.45 -7.01 3.96
N ARG A 198 -2.82 -6.38 4.97
CA ARG A 198 -1.43 -6.65 5.36
C ARG A 198 -1.29 -7.89 6.26
N LEU A 199 -2.29 -8.16 7.10
CA LEU A 199 -2.33 -9.33 7.99
C LEU A 199 -2.84 -10.61 7.30
N ASP A 200 -3.70 -10.47 6.28
CA ASP A 200 -4.19 -11.53 5.41
C ASP A 200 -3.89 -11.19 3.94
N PRO A 201 -2.65 -11.39 3.46
CA PRO A 201 -2.25 -11.09 2.08
C PRO A 201 -3.02 -11.88 1.01
N THR A 202 -3.74 -12.93 1.41
CA THR A 202 -4.53 -13.79 0.53
C THR A 202 -6.02 -13.41 0.46
N GLY A 203 -6.48 -12.58 1.39
CA GLY A 203 -7.92 -12.30 1.59
C GLY A 203 -8.75 -13.51 2.06
N ALA A 204 -8.12 -14.63 2.43
CA ALA A 204 -8.81 -15.88 2.77
C ALA A 204 -9.55 -15.80 4.13
N LYS A 205 -8.96 -15.13 5.12
CA LYS A 205 -9.63 -14.85 6.40
C LYS A 205 -10.76 -13.84 6.18
N ALA A 206 -10.49 -12.77 5.42
CA ALA A 206 -11.51 -11.78 5.09
C ALA A 206 -12.73 -12.40 4.39
N ALA A 207 -12.52 -13.28 3.40
CA ALA A 207 -13.58 -14.04 2.73
C ALA A 207 -14.35 -14.95 3.71
N GLY A 208 -13.65 -15.63 4.62
CA GLY A 208 -14.27 -16.45 5.67
C GLY A 208 -15.16 -15.64 6.62
N TYR A 209 -14.70 -14.47 7.07
CA TYR A 209 -15.49 -13.59 7.93
C TYR A 209 -16.69 -12.98 7.20
N LEU A 210 -16.53 -12.60 5.93
CA LEU A 210 -17.62 -12.11 5.06
C LEU A 210 -18.74 -13.16 4.89
N ALA A 211 -18.38 -14.44 4.75
CA ALA A 211 -19.31 -15.56 4.65
C ALA A 211 -20.02 -15.86 5.99
N ALA A 212 -19.32 -15.72 7.12
CA ALA A 212 -19.87 -15.98 8.45
C ALA A 212 -20.84 -14.88 8.97
N MET A 213 -20.74 -13.67 8.44
CA MET A 213 -21.45 -12.49 8.95
C MET A 213 -22.98 -12.47 8.67
N GLY A 214 -23.49 -13.32 7.78
CA GLY A 214 -24.88 -13.24 7.31
C GLY A 214 -25.15 -11.99 6.45
N ASP A 215 -26.41 -11.63 6.23
CA ASP A 215 -26.76 -10.45 5.43
C ASP A 215 -26.47 -9.13 6.17
N SER A 216 -26.21 -8.06 5.40
CA SER A 216 -26.02 -6.69 5.93
C SER A 216 -26.57 -5.68 4.93
N ASN A 217 -27.12 -4.58 5.47
CA ASN A 217 -27.60 -3.44 4.68
C ASN A 217 -26.47 -2.52 4.20
N ASP A 218 -25.23 -2.76 4.62
CA ASP A 218 -24.06 -1.99 4.17
C ASP A 218 -23.67 -2.37 2.73
N PRO A 219 -23.71 -1.42 1.76
CA PRO A 219 -23.42 -1.73 0.36
C PRO A 219 -22.00 -2.24 0.11
N LEU A 220 -21.02 -1.78 0.89
CA LEU A 220 -19.62 -2.20 0.73
C LEU A 220 -19.41 -3.64 1.18
N LEU A 221 -20.10 -4.07 2.25
CA LEU A 221 -20.12 -5.47 2.67
C LEU A 221 -20.89 -6.36 1.68
N ALA A 222 -21.98 -5.85 1.09
CA ALA A 222 -22.71 -6.57 0.04
C ALA A 222 -21.84 -6.79 -1.21
N ASP A 223 -21.11 -5.77 -1.66
CA ASP A 223 -20.19 -5.85 -2.80
C ASP A 223 -19.00 -6.80 -2.52
N LEU A 224 -18.43 -6.75 -1.32
CA LEU A 224 -17.37 -7.66 -0.90
C LEU A 224 -17.83 -9.12 -0.86
N ARG A 225 -19.03 -9.40 -0.32
CA ARG A 225 -19.62 -10.75 -0.35
C ARG A 225 -19.91 -11.21 -1.77
N ALA A 226 -20.39 -10.32 -2.64
CA ALA A 226 -20.58 -10.63 -4.05
C ALA A 226 -19.24 -11.01 -4.70
N GLY A 227 -18.17 -10.24 -4.50
CA GLY A 227 -16.83 -10.59 -5.00
C GLY A 227 -16.34 -11.97 -4.51
N ALA A 228 -16.39 -12.20 -3.20
CA ALA A 228 -15.94 -13.46 -2.60
C ALA A 228 -16.78 -14.69 -3.02
N ARG A 229 -18.08 -14.50 -3.30
CA ARG A 229 -19.00 -15.59 -3.70
C ARG A 229 -19.01 -15.81 -5.22
N ASP A 230 -19.23 -14.76 -5.99
CA ASP A 230 -19.48 -14.81 -7.43
C ASP A 230 -18.17 -14.88 -8.22
N LEU A 231 -17.20 -14.04 -7.86
CA LEU A 231 -15.89 -13.97 -8.52
C LEU A 231 -14.81 -14.79 -7.79
N ARG A 232 -15.16 -15.43 -6.67
CA ARG A 232 -14.28 -16.28 -5.84
C ARG A 232 -12.93 -15.63 -5.50
N ALA A 233 -12.91 -14.29 -5.41
CA ALA A 233 -11.74 -13.47 -5.17
C ALA A 233 -12.09 -12.34 -4.21
N ALA A 234 -11.17 -12.01 -3.31
CA ALA A 234 -11.28 -10.89 -2.38
C ALA A 234 -10.25 -9.81 -2.75
N PRO A 235 -10.57 -8.50 -2.60
CA PRO A 235 -9.58 -7.44 -2.74
C PRO A 235 -8.45 -7.58 -1.71
N THR A 236 -7.20 -7.49 -2.14
CA THR A 236 -6.02 -7.53 -1.26
C THR A 236 -5.34 -6.17 -1.07
N THR A 237 -5.96 -5.09 -1.56
CA THR A 237 -5.55 -3.70 -1.29
C THR A 237 -6.78 -2.77 -1.18
N PRO A 238 -6.64 -1.54 -0.63
CA PRO A 238 -7.70 -0.52 -0.69
C PRO A 238 -8.11 -0.12 -2.11
N GLU A 239 -7.15 -0.04 -3.04
CA GLU A 239 -7.44 0.26 -4.45
C GLU A 239 -8.21 -0.86 -5.15
N GLN A 240 -7.89 -2.13 -4.84
CA GLN A 240 -8.70 -3.27 -5.32
C GLN A 240 -10.11 -3.25 -4.72
N LEU A 241 -10.30 -2.77 -3.49
CA LEU A 241 -11.63 -2.64 -2.88
C LEU A 241 -12.47 -1.62 -3.67
N GLN A 242 -11.88 -0.49 -4.05
CA GLN A 242 -12.55 0.48 -4.91
C GLN A 242 -12.84 -0.11 -6.30
N TRP A 243 -11.90 -0.81 -6.92
CA TRP A 243 -12.12 -1.50 -8.19
C TRP A 243 -13.26 -2.52 -8.11
N LEU A 244 -13.39 -3.31 -7.03
CA LEU A 244 -14.51 -4.22 -6.86
C LEU A 244 -15.86 -3.47 -6.85
N ARG A 245 -15.94 -2.32 -6.16
CA ARG A 245 -17.15 -1.47 -6.18
C ARG A 245 -17.44 -0.89 -7.57
N ASP A 246 -16.41 -0.56 -8.33
CA ASP A 246 -16.57 -0.09 -9.70
C ASP A 246 -17.14 -1.22 -10.59
N LEU A 247 -16.63 -2.46 -10.47
CA LEU A 247 -17.20 -3.65 -11.10
C LEU A 247 -18.64 -3.99 -10.68
N ARG A 248 -19.09 -3.49 -9.53
CA ARG A 248 -20.45 -3.67 -9.00
C ARG A 248 -21.45 -2.62 -9.47
N LYS A 249 -21.01 -1.60 -10.22
CA LYS A 249 -21.91 -0.60 -10.83
C LYS A 249 -22.88 -1.23 -11.83
N PRO A 250 -24.09 -0.66 -12.02
CA PRO A 250 -25.09 -1.19 -12.94
C PRO A 250 -24.61 -1.39 -14.38
N GLU A 251 -23.69 -0.54 -14.86
CA GLU A 251 -23.11 -0.64 -16.20
C GLU A 251 -22.31 -1.95 -16.45
N HIS A 252 -21.81 -2.59 -15.39
CA HIS A 252 -21.07 -3.85 -15.47
C HIS A 252 -21.92 -5.09 -15.12
N ALA A 253 -23.24 -4.96 -14.95
CA ALA A 253 -24.10 -6.06 -14.48
C ALA A 253 -24.09 -7.31 -15.40
N SER A 254 -24.03 -7.15 -16.73
CA SER A 254 -23.91 -8.29 -17.67
C SER A 254 -22.55 -8.96 -17.53
N TRP A 255 -21.47 -8.16 -17.58
CA TRP A 255 -20.09 -8.62 -17.40
C TRP A 255 -19.95 -9.40 -16.09
N TRP A 256 -20.53 -8.91 -14.99
CA TRP A 256 -20.50 -9.58 -13.68
C TRP A 256 -21.16 -10.95 -13.72
N ALA A 257 -22.35 -11.06 -14.31
CA ALA A 257 -23.08 -12.33 -14.41
C ALA A 257 -22.33 -13.36 -15.29
N GLU A 258 -21.73 -12.90 -16.40
CA GLU A 258 -20.94 -13.74 -17.29
C GLU A 258 -19.61 -14.16 -16.65
N ALA A 259 -18.91 -13.25 -15.99
CA ALA A 259 -17.68 -13.51 -15.24
C ALA A 259 -17.91 -14.50 -14.09
N ALA A 260 -18.98 -14.31 -13.30
CA ALA A 260 -19.37 -15.23 -12.23
C ALA A 260 -19.68 -16.64 -12.78
N SER A 261 -20.38 -16.72 -13.92
CA SER A 261 -20.64 -17.99 -14.62
C SER A 261 -19.35 -18.67 -15.07
N ALA A 262 -18.37 -17.91 -15.60
CA ALA A 262 -17.08 -18.44 -16.03
C ALA A 262 -16.22 -18.90 -14.84
N VAL A 263 -16.08 -18.08 -13.80
CA VAL A 263 -15.33 -18.39 -12.57
C VAL A 263 -15.95 -19.57 -11.80
N GLY A 264 -17.28 -19.68 -11.80
CA GLY A 264 -18.00 -20.81 -11.21
C GLY A 264 -17.67 -22.18 -11.82
N ARG A 265 -17.08 -22.22 -13.03
CA ARG A 265 -16.62 -23.46 -13.69
C ARG A 265 -15.16 -23.84 -13.37
N LEU A 266 -14.42 -23.00 -12.66
CA LEU A 266 -12.99 -23.25 -12.37
C LEU A 266 -12.79 -24.36 -11.32
N GLY A 267 -11.93 -25.32 -11.67
CA GLY A 267 -11.51 -26.41 -10.80
C GLY A 267 -10.49 -26.00 -9.73
N PRO A 268 -10.09 -26.93 -8.85
CA PRO A 268 -9.15 -26.64 -7.77
C PRO A 268 -7.77 -26.15 -8.24
N GLU A 269 -7.28 -26.62 -9.39
CA GLU A 269 -6.00 -26.15 -9.96
C GLU A 269 -6.09 -24.69 -10.43
N GLN A 270 -7.14 -24.35 -11.19
CA GLN A 270 -7.35 -23.00 -11.70
C GLN A 270 -7.58 -21.98 -10.58
N MET A 271 -8.18 -22.41 -9.47
CA MET A 271 -8.42 -21.59 -8.28
C MET A 271 -7.19 -21.40 -7.38
N ALA A 272 -6.11 -22.17 -7.57
CA ALA A 272 -4.93 -22.09 -6.72
C ALA A 272 -4.15 -20.78 -6.96
N GLY A 273 -4.25 -19.85 -6.01
CA GLY A 273 -3.70 -18.49 -6.14
C GLY A 273 -4.51 -17.60 -7.09
N PHE A 274 -5.79 -17.89 -7.28
CA PHE A 274 -6.68 -17.05 -8.07
C PHE A 274 -6.95 -15.70 -7.40
N GLU A 275 -6.96 -14.62 -8.19
CA GLU A 275 -7.06 -13.23 -7.73
C GLU A 275 -8.01 -12.46 -8.66
N LEU A 276 -8.46 -11.28 -8.22
CA LEU A 276 -9.39 -10.43 -8.97
C LEU A 276 -8.90 -10.10 -10.39
N ARG A 277 -7.57 -9.99 -10.60
CA ARG A 277 -6.93 -9.76 -11.91
C ARG A 277 -7.16 -10.86 -12.94
N HIS A 278 -7.43 -12.10 -12.52
CA HIS A 278 -7.66 -13.21 -13.45
C HIS A 278 -9.08 -13.24 -14.00
N VAL A 279 -10.04 -12.56 -13.35
CA VAL A 279 -11.48 -12.66 -13.67
C VAL A 279 -11.78 -12.26 -15.13
N ALA A 280 -11.24 -11.13 -15.59
CA ALA A 280 -11.42 -10.67 -16.98
C ALA A 280 -10.82 -11.66 -17.99
N GLY A 281 -9.64 -12.23 -17.69
CA GLY A 281 -9.01 -13.25 -18.53
C GLY A 281 -9.79 -14.56 -18.60
N VAL A 282 -10.38 -14.99 -17.49
CA VAL A 282 -11.25 -16.18 -17.43
C VAL A 282 -12.53 -15.98 -18.23
N LEU A 283 -13.15 -14.80 -18.12
CA LEU A 283 -14.32 -14.46 -18.95
C LEU A 283 -13.94 -14.47 -20.44
N TRP A 284 -12.85 -13.80 -20.80
CA TRP A 284 -12.35 -13.74 -22.17
C TRP A 284 -12.10 -15.13 -22.75
N ALA A 285 -11.40 -16.00 -22.00
CA ALA A 285 -11.11 -17.36 -22.41
C ALA A 285 -12.40 -18.20 -22.54
N ALA A 286 -13.33 -18.07 -21.59
CA ALA A 286 -14.61 -18.76 -21.68
C ALA A 286 -15.47 -18.35 -22.90
N GLN A 287 -15.26 -17.16 -23.45
CA GLN A 287 -15.95 -16.66 -24.65
C GLN A 287 -15.21 -16.98 -25.96
N HIS A 288 -13.88 -16.86 -25.98
CA HIS A 288 -13.07 -16.86 -27.21
C HIS A 288 -12.14 -18.08 -27.35
N GLU A 289 -11.62 -18.62 -26.24
CA GLU A 289 -10.71 -19.78 -26.23
C GLU A 289 -11.07 -20.76 -25.09
N PRO A 290 -12.22 -21.48 -25.16
CA PRO A 290 -12.71 -22.28 -24.04
C PRO A 290 -11.77 -23.44 -23.64
N GLY A 291 -10.89 -23.86 -24.56
CA GLY A 291 -9.81 -24.80 -24.27
C GLY A 291 -8.87 -24.29 -23.19
N TRP A 292 -8.42 -23.02 -23.29
CA TRP A 292 -7.52 -22.42 -22.30
C TRP A 292 -8.16 -22.33 -20.90
N ALA A 293 -9.47 -22.08 -20.82
CA ALA A 293 -10.19 -22.04 -19.55
C ALA A 293 -10.27 -23.40 -18.81
N THR A 294 -10.00 -24.52 -19.51
CA THR A 294 -10.04 -25.88 -18.97
C THR A 294 -8.67 -26.58 -18.97
N ALA A 295 -7.68 -26.03 -19.68
CA ALA A 295 -6.31 -26.52 -19.72
C ALA A 295 -5.64 -26.50 -18.33
N SER A 296 -4.68 -27.41 -18.12
CA SER A 296 -3.83 -27.37 -16.93
C SER A 296 -2.85 -26.20 -17.00
N ARG A 297 -2.27 -25.82 -15.86
CA ARG A 297 -1.21 -24.81 -15.81
C ARG A 297 0.02 -25.25 -16.61
N ALA A 298 0.28 -26.57 -16.67
CA ALA A 298 1.41 -27.10 -17.43
C ALA A 298 1.22 -26.91 -18.94
N ASP A 299 0.00 -27.10 -19.44
CA ASP A 299 -0.35 -26.96 -20.86
C ASP A 299 -0.30 -25.50 -21.30
N LEU A 300 -0.90 -24.57 -20.53
CA LEU A 300 -0.82 -23.13 -20.81
C LEU A 300 0.64 -22.63 -20.85
N LEU A 301 1.49 -23.14 -19.94
CA LEU A 301 2.92 -22.81 -19.94
C LEU A 301 3.70 -23.50 -21.09
N ALA A 302 3.22 -24.61 -21.64
CA ALA A 302 3.82 -25.24 -22.81
C ALA A 302 3.46 -24.46 -24.09
N GLU A 303 2.19 -24.07 -24.23
CA GLU A 303 1.70 -23.22 -25.32
C GLU A 303 2.40 -21.86 -25.32
N LEU A 304 2.51 -21.21 -24.15
CA LEU A 304 3.20 -19.93 -24.03
C LEU A 304 4.71 -20.03 -24.36
N ARG A 305 5.38 -21.13 -23.99
CA ARG A 305 6.78 -21.35 -24.38
C ARG A 305 6.93 -21.45 -25.90
N ALA A 306 6.01 -22.14 -26.58
CA ALA A 306 6.01 -22.26 -28.03
C ALA A 306 5.69 -20.91 -28.71
N ALA A 307 4.73 -20.14 -28.17
CA ALA A 307 4.36 -18.83 -28.69
C ALA A 307 5.51 -17.80 -28.61
N LEU A 308 6.33 -17.87 -27.56
CA LEU A 308 7.50 -17.00 -27.34
C LEU A 308 8.80 -17.54 -27.95
N GLU A 309 8.81 -18.74 -28.53
CA GLU A 309 10.03 -19.35 -29.07
C GLU A 309 10.61 -18.55 -30.24
N GLY A 310 11.93 -18.29 -30.21
CA GLY A 310 12.64 -17.57 -31.27
C GLY A 310 12.35 -16.06 -31.36
N ARG A 311 11.51 -15.49 -30.48
CA ARG A 311 11.26 -14.05 -30.47
C ARG A 311 12.51 -13.25 -30.08
N ARG A 312 12.60 -12.03 -30.61
CA ARG A 312 13.61 -11.05 -30.20
C ARG A 312 13.05 -10.25 -29.02
N THR A 313 13.80 -10.33 -27.92
CA THR A 313 13.53 -9.78 -26.59
C THR A 313 14.56 -8.69 -26.27
N LYS A 314 14.18 -7.66 -25.51
CA LYS A 314 15.08 -6.58 -25.08
C LYS A 314 15.06 -6.44 -23.56
N GLN A 315 16.14 -6.91 -22.91
CA GLN A 315 16.31 -6.80 -21.46
C GLN A 315 16.57 -5.35 -21.01
N ARG A 316 15.98 -4.96 -19.86
CA ARG A 316 16.31 -3.69 -19.19
C ARG A 316 17.79 -3.63 -18.79
N VAL A 317 18.44 -2.49 -19.02
CA VAL A 317 19.81 -2.22 -18.53
C VAL A 317 19.94 -0.91 -17.77
N ALA A 318 18.97 0.00 -17.89
CA ALA A 318 18.87 1.19 -17.06
C ALA A 318 18.69 0.81 -15.57
N GLU A 319 19.26 1.63 -14.69
CA GLU A 319 19.19 1.46 -13.22
C GLU A 319 19.86 0.19 -12.68
N ALA A 320 20.63 -0.54 -13.50
CA ALA A 320 21.54 -1.59 -13.06
C ALA A 320 22.73 -0.99 -12.27
N VAL A 321 22.50 -0.73 -10.98
CA VAL A 321 23.54 -0.29 -10.03
C VAL A 321 24.57 -1.40 -9.83
N ASP A 322 25.85 -1.04 -9.74
CA ASP A 322 26.97 -1.96 -9.45
C ASP A 322 26.63 -2.95 -8.33
N GLY A 323 26.51 -4.24 -8.69
CA GLY A 323 26.22 -5.35 -7.77
C GLY A 323 24.80 -5.92 -7.85
N ASN A 324 23.82 -5.23 -8.43
CA ASN A 324 22.50 -5.79 -8.72
C ASN A 324 22.47 -6.41 -10.12
N PRO A 325 22.10 -7.70 -10.29
CA PRO A 325 21.92 -8.28 -11.61
C PRO A 325 20.72 -7.61 -12.33
N PRO A 326 20.76 -7.47 -13.67
CA PRO A 326 19.64 -6.94 -14.43
C PRO A 326 18.38 -7.80 -14.20
N PRO A 327 17.17 -7.20 -14.34
CA PRO A 327 15.92 -7.90 -14.08
C PRO A 327 15.79 -9.16 -14.95
N ARG A 328 15.17 -10.19 -14.37
CA ARG A 328 14.95 -11.47 -15.05
C ARG A 328 13.57 -11.47 -15.70
N GLU A 329 13.56 -11.23 -16.99
CA GLU A 329 12.35 -10.95 -17.79
C GLU A 329 11.97 -12.13 -18.70
N ARG A 330 12.73 -13.24 -18.67
CA ARG A 330 12.36 -14.46 -19.39
C ARG A 330 11.25 -15.21 -18.66
N LEU A 331 10.37 -15.85 -19.44
CA LEU A 331 9.37 -16.78 -18.91
C LEU A 331 10.00 -17.84 -17.98
N SER A 332 11.15 -18.41 -18.38
CA SER A 332 11.89 -19.42 -17.60
C SER A 332 12.20 -18.98 -16.18
N ASP A 333 12.54 -17.72 -15.99
CA ASP A 333 13.04 -17.17 -14.74
C ASP A 333 11.91 -16.80 -13.78
N ASN A 334 10.68 -16.74 -14.29
CA ASN A 334 9.48 -16.37 -13.54
C ASN A 334 8.51 -17.54 -13.34
N LEU A 335 8.77 -18.74 -13.89
CA LEU A 335 7.91 -19.92 -13.78
C LEU A 335 7.48 -20.28 -12.35
N SER A 336 8.29 -19.98 -11.33
CA SER A 336 7.95 -20.25 -9.92
C SER A 336 7.00 -19.21 -9.30
N LYS A 337 6.83 -18.03 -9.93
CA LYS A 337 5.94 -16.95 -9.50
C LYS A 337 4.56 -17.02 -10.16
N LEU A 338 4.45 -17.68 -11.32
CA LEU A 338 3.23 -17.68 -12.13
C LEU A 338 2.23 -18.73 -11.65
N VAL A 339 1.00 -18.33 -11.32
CA VAL A 339 -0.12 -19.28 -11.12
C VAL A 339 -0.80 -19.62 -12.44
N TRP A 340 -1.87 -20.44 -12.42
CA TRP A 340 -2.64 -20.78 -13.62
C TRP A 340 -3.22 -19.52 -14.31
N GLY A 341 -3.82 -18.62 -13.53
CA GLY A 341 -4.40 -17.38 -14.02
C GLY A 341 -3.38 -16.42 -14.65
N ASP A 342 -2.14 -16.40 -14.16
CA ASP A 342 -1.06 -15.61 -14.74
C ASP A 342 -0.67 -16.15 -16.13
N ALA A 343 -0.50 -17.48 -16.26
CA ALA A 343 -0.17 -18.11 -17.54
C ALA A 343 -1.27 -17.86 -18.59
N LEU A 344 -2.54 -17.91 -18.18
CA LEU A 344 -3.67 -17.55 -19.03
C LEU A 344 -3.60 -16.09 -19.48
N LEU A 345 -3.37 -15.16 -18.55
CA LEU A 345 -3.28 -13.73 -18.88
C LEU A 345 -2.10 -13.41 -19.80
N ILE A 346 -0.95 -14.07 -19.65
CA ILE A 346 0.18 -13.84 -20.54
C ILE A 346 -0.11 -14.35 -21.96
N LEU A 347 -0.81 -15.47 -22.13
CA LEU A 347 -1.28 -15.94 -23.45
C LEU A 347 -2.28 -14.96 -24.10
N ILE A 348 -3.19 -14.38 -23.31
CA ILE A 348 -4.14 -13.38 -23.79
C ILE A 348 -3.40 -12.08 -24.18
N ALA A 349 -2.43 -11.66 -23.38
CA ALA A 349 -1.57 -10.52 -23.70
C ALA A 349 -0.83 -10.74 -25.01
N ASP A 350 -0.17 -11.90 -25.16
CA ASP A 350 0.56 -12.30 -26.35
C ASP A 350 -0.30 -12.22 -27.63
N ARG A 351 -1.51 -12.78 -27.56
CA ARG A 351 -2.48 -12.74 -28.66
C ARG A 351 -2.95 -11.31 -28.96
N SER A 352 -3.15 -10.49 -27.92
CA SER A 352 -3.65 -9.12 -28.08
C SER A 352 -2.64 -8.19 -28.74
N ILE A 353 -1.34 -8.36 -28.47
CA ILE A 353 -0.27 -7.56 -29.11
C ILE A 353 0.09 -8.06 -30.53
N ALA A 354 -0.50 -9.17 -30.97
CA ALA A 354 -0.44 -9.67 -32.34
C ALA A 354 -1.63 -9.21 -33.21
N ASP A 355 -2.66 -8.60 -32.63
CA ASP A 355 -3.81 -8.07 -33.37
C ASP A 355 -3.42 -6.80 -34.14
N PRO A 356 -3.52 -6.76 -35.49
CA PRO A 356 -3.07 -5.60 -36.28
C PRO A 356 -3.75 -4.27 -35.92
N ALA A 357 -5.00 -4.29 -35.44
CA ALA A 357 -5.70 -3.08 -35.03
C ALA A 357 -5.20 -2.56 -33.68
N VAL A 358 -4.89 -3.46 -32.74
CA VAL A 358 -4.22 -3.11 -31.47
C VAL A 358 -2.83 -2.56 -31.76
N VAL A 359 -2.04 -3.23 -32.59
CA VAL A 359 -0.68 -2.79 -32.97
C VAL A 359 -0.70 -1.40 -33.59
N ALA A 360 -1.59 -1.15 -34.56
CA ALA A 360 -1.73 0.18 -35.17
C ALA A 360 -2.09 1.26 -34.14
N ALA A 361 -3.04 0.98 -33.24
CA ALA A 361 -3.46 1.91 -32.19
C ALA A 361 -2.36 2.17 -31.16
N LEU A 362 -1.56 1.17 -30.78
CA LEU A 362 -0.43 1.31 -29.86
C LEU A 362 0.68 2.18 -30.47
N HIS A 363 1.01 1.99 -31.75
CA HIS A 363 2.00 2.84 -32.45
C HIS A 363 1.51 4.28 -32.58
N GLU A 364 0.24 4.52 -32.91
CA GLU A 364 -0.35 5.88 -32.94
C GLU A 364 -0.31 6.56 -31.57
N GLN A 365 -0.48 5.81 -30.49
CA GLN A 365 -0.39 6.32 -29.11
C GLN A 365 1.04 6.58 -28.66
N ALA A 366 1.99 5.70 -28.99
CA ALA A 366 3.41 5.89 -28.74
C ALA A 366 3.99 7.08 -29.52
N ASP A 367 3.46 7.37 -30.71
CA ASP A 367 3.82 8.57 -31.47
C ASP A 367 3.35 9.84 -30.75
N LYS A 368 2.17 9.84 -30.12
CA LYS A 368 1.65 10.95 -29.31
C LYS A 368 2.37 11.11 -27.96
N ASP A 369 2.74 10.00 -27.31
CA ASP A 369 3.58 9.98 -26.11
C ASP A 369 4.91 10.72 -26.36
N ARG A 370 5.57 10.37 -27.47
CA ARG A 370 6.84 10.98 -27.90
C ARG A 370 6.76 12.49 -28.19
N GLU A 371 5.57 13.00 -28.50
CA GLU A 371 5.33 14.43 -28.74
C GLU A 371 5.05 15.20 -27.43
N ASP A 372 4.68 14.52 -26.33
CA ASP A 372 4.21 15.13 -25.09
C ASP A 372 5.20 14.96 -23.92
N ILE A 373 6.21 15.83 -23.90
CA ILE A 373 7.29 15.90 -22.89
C ILE A 373 6.84 16.21 -21.44
N SER A 374 5.56 16.07 -21.12
CA SER A 374 5.00 16.39 -19.79
C SER A 374 4.48 15.18 -19.01
N THR A 375 4.28 14.03 -19.65
CA THR A 375 3.76 12.82 -19.01
C THR A 375 3.88 11.60 -19.91
N GLU A 376 4.13 10.43 -19.31
CA GLU A 376 3.94 9.16 -20.00
C GLU A 376 2.43 8.91 -20.21
N TYR A 377 2.10 8.38 -21.38
CA TYR A 377 0.77 7.98 -21.81
C TYR A 377 0.49 6.53 -21.40
N GLY A 378 -0.79 6.20 -21.33
CA GLY A 378 -1.25 4.85 -21.08
C GLY A 378 -2.75 4.71 -21.28
N GLY A 379 -3.26 3.54 -20.93
CA GLY A 379 -4.63 3.18 -21.25
C GLY A 379 -5.03 1.81 -20.71
N VAL A 380 -6.09 1.26 -21.30
CA VAL A 380 -6.58 -0.08 -21.00
C VAL A 380 -6.72 -0.90 -22.28
N LEU A 381 -6.34 -2.16 -22.20
CA LEU A 381 -6.51 -3.13 -23.27
C LEU A 381 -7.69 -4.03 -22.90
N ASP A 382 -8.75 -3.92 -23.69
CA ASP A 382 -10.00 -4.66 -23.50
C ASP A 382 -10.13 -5.77 -24.57
N GLY A 383 -10.93 -6.79 -24.28
CA GLY A 383 -11.15 -7.97 -25.11
C GLY A 383 -12.63 -8.33 -25.26
N GLY A 384 -13.50 -7.33 -25.44
CA GLY A 384 -14.92 -7.57 -25.65
C GLY A 384 -15.25 -8.32 -26.94
N ALA A 385 -16.54 -8.58 -27.17
CA ALA A 385 -17.05 -9.38 -28.30
C ALA A 385 -16.75 -8.84 -29.73
N ARG A 386 -16.02 -7.72 -29.86
CA ARG A 386 -15.54 -7.15 -31.13
C ARG A 386 -14.04 -7.39 -31.38
N GLY A 387 -13.38 -8.19 -30.54
CA GLY A 387 -11.92 -8.37 -30.55
C GLY A 387 -11.22 -7.41 -29.57
N PHE A 388 -9.90 -7.35 -29.67
CA PHE A 388 -9.09 -6.54 -28.77
C PHE A 388 -9.11 -5.05 -29.14
N VAL A 389 -9.11 -4.17 -28.13
CA VAL A 389 -9.08 -2.71 -28.33
C VAL A 389 -8.17 -2.04 -27.30
N ALA A 390 -7.17 -1.29 -27.77
CA ALA A 390 -6.33 -0.43 -26.94
C ALA A 390 -6.93 0.98 -26.83
N LEU A 391 -7.42 1.35 -25.65
CA LEU A 391 -8.05 2.65 -25.39
C LEU A 391 -7.12 3.55 -24.55
N SER A 392 -6.71 4.69 -25.11
CA SER A 392 -5.84 5.66 -24.45
C SER A 392 -6.58 6.55 -23.45
N TYR A 393 -5.98 6.80 -22.28
CA TYR A 393 -6.49 7.69 -21.24
C TYR A 393 -5.37 8.59 -20.69
N PRO A 394 -4.90 9.58 -21.47
CA PRO A 394 -3.77 10.43 -21.08
C PRO A 394 -4.05 11.21 -19.78
N PRO A 395 -3.04 11.44 -18.92
CA PRO A 395 -3.26 12.13 -17.64
C PRO A 395 -3.77 13.56 -17.80
N ARG A 396 -4.71 13.96 -16.92
CA ARG A 396 -5.27 15.33 -16.89
C ARG A 396 -4.16 16.36 -16.63
N PRO A 397 -4.27 17.61 -17.11
CA PRO A 397 -3.20 18.61 -16.97
C PRO A 397 -2.65 18.81 -15.54
N SER A 398 -3.50 18.73 -14.52
CA SER A 398 -3.11 18.85 -13.10
C SER A 398 -2.44 17.60 -12.50
N GLN A 399 -2.35 16.50 -13.25
CA GLN A 399 -1.78 15.22 -12.83
C GLN A 399 -0.43 14.93 -13.52
N ARG A 400 0.03 15.85 -14.37
CA ARG A 400 1.28 15.75 -15.13
C ARG A 400 2.44 16.19 -14.24
N VAL A 401 3.24 15.22 -13.82
CA VAL A 401 4.33 15.43 -12.85
C VAL A 401 5.67 15.53 -13.56
N ALA A 402 5.95 14.58 -14.44
CA ALA A 402 7.14 14.52 -15.27
C ALA A 402 6.95 13.45 -16.36
N ASP A 403 7.75 13.58 -17.42
CA ASP A 403 7.80 12.68 -18.59
C ASP A 403 8.35 11.27 -18.29
N ASN A 404 8.79 11.00 -17.06
CA ASN A 404 9.33 9.70 -16.63
C ASN A 404 8.39 8.98 -15.63
N ARG A 405 7.09 9.31 -15.69
CA ARG A 405 6.11 8.83 -14.74
C ARG A 405 4.69 8.80 -15.30
N PHE A 406 4.21 7.59 -15.56
CA PHE A 406 2.80 7.32 -15.78
C PHE A 406 1.95 7.64 -14.54
N VAL A 407 0.77 8.22 -14.77
CA VAL A 407 -0.22 8.53 -13.72
C VAL A 407 -1.61 8.11 -14.19
N ALA A 408 -2.09 6.96 -13.73
CA ALA A 408 -3.44 6.49 -14.05
C ALA A 408 -4.51 7.54 -13.68
N SER A 409 -5.25 8.02 -14.68
CA SER A 409 -6.34 8.97 -14.50
C SER A 409 -7.56 8.29 -13.86
N PRO A 410 -8.45 9.04 -13.17
CA PRO A 410 -9.72 8.50 -12.68
C PRO A 410 -10.57 7.87 -13.80
N GLU A 411 -10.50 8.42 -15.01
CA GLU A 411 -11.12 7.88 -16.22
C GLU A 411 -10.55 6.51 -16.59
N LEU A 412 -9.22 6.34 -16.57
CA LEU A 412 -8.57 5.05 -16.81
C LEU A 412 -8.98 4.03 -15.76
N LEU A 413 -8.97 4.39 -14.47
CA LEU A 413 -9.34 3.49 -13.38
C LEU A 413 -10.80 3.02 -13.49
N GLY A 414 -11.71 3.92 -13.89
CA GLY A 414 -13.11 3.58 -14.15
C GLY A 414 -13.28 2.67 -15.37
N ALA A 415 -12.72 3.05 -16.52
CA ALA A 415 -12.81 2.25 -17.75
C ALA A 415 -12.11 0.88 -17.61
N GLY A 416 -11.03 0.83 -16.84
CA GLY A 416 -10.26 -0.36 -16.53
C GLY A 416 -10.95 -1.33 -15.58
N ALA A 417 -12.15 -1.05 -15.05
CA ALA A 417 -12.84 -1.95 -14.14
C ALA A 417 -13.01 -3.36 -14.74
N ALA A 418 -13.45 -3.45 -16.00
CA ALA A 418 -13.71 -4.71 -16.70
C ALA A 418 -12.59 -5.16 -17.68
N ALA A 419 -11.58 -4.31 -17.91
CA ALA A 419 -10.52 -4.53 -18.91
C ALA A 419 -9.53 -5.64 -18.52
N LEU A 420 -8.84 -6.21 -19.51
CA LEU A 420 -7.86 -7.29 -19.32
C LEU A 420 -6.54 -6.76 -18.71
N PHE A 421 -6.03 -5.66 -19.24
CA PHE A 421 -4.76 -5.07 -18.82
C PHE A 421 -4.85 -3.55 -18.73
N HIS A 422 -4.08 -2.97 -17.82
CA HIS A 422 -3.66 -1.58 -17.95
C HIS A 422 -2.35 -1.56 -18.74
N TYR A 423 -2.08 -0.48 -19.47
CA TYR A 423 -0.77 -0.31 -20.11
C TYR A 423 -0.27 1.13 -20.05
N HIS A 424 1.04 1.29 -20.21
CA HIS A 424 1.72 2.58 -20.37
C HIS A 424 2.90 2.47 -21.35
N PHE A 425 3.45 3.62 -21.73
CA PHE A 425 4.56 3.73 -22.67
C PHE A 425 5.86 4.20 -21.99
N HIS A 426 6.99 3.69 -22.48
CA HIS A 426 8.29 4.33 -22.39
C HIS A 426 8.68 4.76 -23.83
N ALA A 427 8.07 5.82 -24.38
CA ALA A 427 8.24 6.20 -25.79
C ALA A 427 8.70 7.66 -26.05
N ARG A 428 9.12 8.39 -25.01
CA ARG A 428 9.76 9.74 -25.05
C ARG A 428 10.75 9.99 -26.19
N LYS A 429 11.51 8.96 -26.58
CA LYS A 429 12.42 8.97 -27.72
C LYS A 429 12.10 7.80 -28.65
N ALA A 430 12.66 7.84 -29.86
CA ALA A 430 12.53 6.72 -30.79
C ALA A 430 13.20 5.43 -30.24
N ASP A 431 14.34 5.56 -29.54
CA ASP A 431 15.05 4.48 -28.86
C ASP A 431 15.17 4.85 -27.37
N GLU A 432 14.36 4.18 -26.55
CA GLU A 432 14.41 4.13 -25.08
C GLU A 432 14.80 2.71 -24.64
N SER A 433 15.49 1.93 -25.48
CA SER A 433 15.69 0.50 -25.27
C SER A 433 16.52 0.14 -24.03
N GLU A 434 17.22 1.09 -23.41
CA GLU A 434 17.82 0.89 -22.07
C GLU A 434 16.76 0.70 -20.96
N TYR A 435 15.56 1.26 -21.14
CA TYR A 435 14.40 1.19 -20.25
C TYR A 435 13.34 0.16 -20.70
N ALA A 436 13.68 -0.78 -21.60
CA ALA A 436 12.77 -1.87 -21.98
C ALA A 436 12.41 -2.70 -20.74
N GLY A 437 11.12 -2.95 -20.50
CA GLY A 437 10.63 -3.54 -19.25
C GLY A 437 10.34 -2.55 -18.11
N PRO A 438 9.52 -2.95 -17.12
CA PRO A 438 8.97 -2.09 -16.07
C PRO A 438 10.03 -1.56 -15.09
N GLY A 439 9.86 -0.32 -14.66
CA GLY A 439 10.63 0.27 -13.56
C GLY A 439 10.06 -0.06 -12.17
N PRO A 440 10.75 0.36 -11.09
CA PRO A 440 10.28 0.14 -9.71
C PRO A 440 8.91 0.77 -9.41
N GLY A 441 8.59 1.90 -10.05
CA GLY A 441 7.29 2.57 -9.93
C GLY A 441 6.13 1.76 -10.52
N ASP A 442 6.39 1.06 -11.62
CA ASP A 442 5.39 0.25 -12.33
C ASP A 442 5.05 -1.01 -11.52
N LEU A 443 6.07 -1.65 -10.94
CA LEU A 443 5.88 -2.80 -10.05
C LEU A 443 5.14 -2.41 -8.76
N GLU A 444 5.35 -1.19 -8.24
CA GLU A 444 4.54 -0.65 -7.14
C GLU A 444 3.10 -0.33 -7.59
N TYR A 445 2.90 0.20 -8.80
CA TYR A 445 1.58 0.42 -9.38
C TYR A 445 0.79 -0.90 -9.50
N ALA A 446 1.39 -1.92 -10.12
CA ALA A 446 0.77 -3.25 -10.27
C ALA A 446 0.40 -3.83 -8.89
N ARG A 447 1.32 -3.79 -7.92
CA ARG A 447 1.10 -4.23 -6.55
C ARG A 447 -0.05 -3.50 -5.86
N ARG A 448 -0.05 -2.17 -5.92
CA ARG A 448 -1.03 -1.31 -5.26
C ARG A 448 -2.43 -1.50 -5.83
N PHE A 449 -2.57 -1.46 -7.16
CA PHE A 449 -3.87 -1.57 -7.83
C PHE A 449 -4.32 -3.03 -8.08
N GLY A 450 -3.47 -4.02 -7.80
CA GLY A 450 -3.74 -5.43 -8.04
C GLY A 450 -3.86 -5.78 -9.53
N ARG A 451 -3.16 -5.07 -10.42
CA ARG A 451 -3.35 -5.18 -11.87
C ARG A 451 -2.26 -5.99 -12.56
N SER A 452 -2.71 -6.77 -13.54
CA SER A 452 -1.88 -7.26 -14.65
C SER A 452 -1.70 -6.13 -15.65
N CYS A 453 -0.47 -5.86 -16.05
CA CYS A 453 -0.13 -4.70 -16.86
C CYS A 453 0.79 -5.07 -18.03
N LEU A 454 0.83 -4.19 -19.02
CA LEU A 454 1.78 -4.20 -20.13
C LEU A 454 2.55 -2.87 -20.15
N VAL A 455 3.84 -2.90 -20.44
CA VAL A 455 4.60 -1.69 -20.79
C VAL A 455 5.15 -1.81 -22.19
N PHE A 456 5.03 -0.73 -22.96
CA PHE A 456 5.47 -0.67 -24.34
C PHE A 456 6.65 0.30 -24.47
N THR A 457 7.84 -0.21 -24.78
CA THR A 457 9.06 0.62 -24.87
C THR A 457 9.47 0.84 -26.31
N SER A 458 9.70 2.08 -26.72
CA SER A 458 10.14 2.39 -28.09
C SER A 458 11.59 1.90 -28.30
N LEU A 459 11.79 0.94 -29.21
CA LEU A 459 13.12 0.45 -29.60
C LEU A 459 13.67 1.17 -30.82
N ASN A 460 12.77 1.59 -31.71
CA ASN A 460 12.99 2.53 -32.80
C ASN A 460 11.63 3.12 -33.20
N LYS A 461 11.55 3.90 -34.28
CA LYS A 461 10.29 4.53 -34.74
C LYS A 461 9.19 3.53 -35.15
N ASP A 462 9.57 2.32 -35.50
CA ASP A 462 8.71 1.30 -36.12
C ASP A 462 8.63 0.01 -35.28
N THR A 463 9.24 -0.01 -34.09
CA THR A 463 9.30 -1.19 -33.21
C THR A 463 9.15 -0.79 -31.75
N LEU A 464 8.19 -1.41 -31.06
CA LEU A 464 8.05 -1.38 -29.60
C LEU A 464 8.53 -2.73 -29.03
N ASN A 465 9.06 -2.77 -27.81
CA ASN A 465 9.08 -3.98 -26.98
C ASN A 465 7.79 -4.03 -26.17
N ALA A 466 7.26 -5.23 -25.88
CA ALA A 466 6.10 -5.41 -25.02
C ALA A 466 6.45 -6.32 -23.83
N ASP A 467 6.34 -5.79 -22.62
CA ASP A 467 6.65 -6.52 -21.38
C ASP A 467 5.41 -6.65 -20.50
N TYR A 468 5.04 -7.89 -20.16
CA TYR A 468 3.99 -8.18 -19.18
C TYR A 468 4.56 -8.07 -17.75
N TYR A 469 3.82 -7.44 -16.83
CA TYR A 469 4.18 -7.39 -15.42
C TYR A 469 2.96 -7.41 -14.49
N GLN A 470 3.17 -7.88 -13.25
CA GLN A 470 2.06 -8.16 -12.32
C GLN A 470 2.42 -7.94 -10.83
N PRO A 471 1.45 -7.96 -9.89
CA PRO A 471 1.61 -7.54 -8.49
C PRO A 471 2.73 -8.25 -7.70
N ASN A 472 2.99 -9.52 -7.99
CA ASN A 472 4.02 -10.32 -7.33
C ASN A 472 5.45 -10.13 -7.89
N GLY A 473 5.63 -9.19 -8.83
CA GLY A 473 6.92 -8.90 -9.44
C GLY A 473 7.42 -9.97 -10.40
N ALA A 474 6.54 -10.79 -10.99
CA ALA A 474 6.85 -11.48 -12.23
C ALA A 474 6.83 -10.49 -13.40
N VAL A 475 7.80 -10.64 -14.30
CA VAL A 475 7.91 -9.87 -15.55
C VAL A 475 8.20 -10.85 -16.69
N VAL A 476 7.53 -10.72 -17.82
CA VAL A 476 7.73 -11.57 -19.01
C VAL A 476 7.80 -10.69 -20.25
N ASP A 477 8.97 -10.63 -20.87
CA ASP A 477 9.17 -10.01 -22.19
C ASP A 477 8.46 -10.84 -23.27
N LEU A 478 7.52 -10.22 -23.98
CA LEU A 478 6.72 -10.81 -25.06
C LEU A 478 7.35 -10.56 -26.44
N GLY A 479 8.38 -9.70 -26.49
CA GLY A 479 9.20 -9.40 -27.66
C GLY A 479 8.76 -8.18 -28.47
N GLU A 480 9.38 -8.04 -29.65
CA GLU A 480 9.15 -6.93 -30.58
C GLU A 480 7.76 -6.91 -31.22
N VAL A 481 7.05 -5.79 -31.04
CA VAL A 481 5.82 -5.41 -31.76
C VAL A 481 6.16 -4.37 -32.83
N ARG A 482 6.05 -4.76 -34.10
CA ARG A 482 6.41 -3.92 -35.26
C ARG A 482 5.21 -3.21 -35.86
N ARG A 483 5.42 -1.99 -36.39
CA ARG A 483 4.39 -1.24 -37.13
C ARG A 483 3.90 -2.06 -38.34
N PRO A 484 2.60 -2.08 -38.68
CA PRO A 484 2.05 -2.90 -39.77
C PRO A 484 2.49 -2.49 -41.18
#